data_AF-A0ABD6EE46-F1
#
_entry.id   AF-A0ABD6EE46-F1
#
_cell.length_a   1.000
_cell.length_b   1.000
_cell.length_c   1.000
_cell.angle_alpha   90.00
_cell.angle_beta   90.00
_cell.angle_gamma   90.00
#
_symmetry.space_group_name_H-M   'P 1'
#
loop_
_entity.id
_entity.type
_entity.pdbx_description
1 polymer ?
#
loop_
_entity_poly.entity_id
_entity_poly.type
_entity_poly.pdbx_seq_one_letter_code
_entity_poly.pdbx_strand_id
1 'polypeptide(L)'
;MAEIQLIDERKTKTFQSFTFIAIFAILYPIVGLRIWLLLLTAFIFIQFITSSTFRWFCRTAPRDFQGLCLVLRLKWILRQRIKADRGVHEIFLEQVEKHPEKEAIIEVETSRKVTFIELNNLANQYAHFFQVMISCVDF
;
A
#
# COMPACT_ATOMS: atom_id res chain seq x y z
N MET A 1 -27.02 -40.28 -42.77
CA MET A 1 -26.18 -39.24 -43.41
C MET A 1 -25.56 -38.26 -42.40
N ALA A 2 -26.27 -37.88 -41.32
CA ALA A 2 -25.73 -36.96 -40.30
C ALA A 2 -24.55 -37.51 -39.46
N GLU A 3 -24.52 -38.81 -39.15
CA GLU A 3 -23.40 -39.40 -38.37
C GLU A 3 -22.06 -39.41 -39.14
N ILE A 4 -22.11 -39.60 -40.46
CA ILE A 4 -20.89 -39.64 -41.30
C ILE A 4 -20.24 -38.25 -41.36
N GLN A 5 -21.03 -37.17 -41.41
CA GLN A 5 -20.53 -35.80 -41.40
C GLN A 5 -19.88 -35.41 -40.06
N LEU A 6 -20.44 -35.85 -38.92
CA LEU A 6 -19.84 -35.60 -37.61
C LEU A 6 -18.52 -36.33 -37.40
N ILE A 7 -18.35 -37.52 -37.99
CA ILE A 7 -17.08 -38.27 -37.92
C ILE A 7 -15.99 -37.57 -38.74
N ASP A 8 -16.33 -37.01 -39.90
CA ASP A 8 -15.39 -36.30 -40.77
C ASP A 8 -14.91 -34.97 -40.16
N GLU A 9 -15.83 -34.21 -39.56
CA GLU A 9 -15.48 -32.95 -38.86
C GLU A 9 -14.63 -33.21 -37.59
N ARG A 10 -14.90 -34.32 -36.91
CA ARG A 10 -14.08 -34.73 -35.76
C ARG A 10 -12.69 -35.19 -36.19
N LYS A 11 -12.59 -35.93 -37.30
CA LYS A 11 -11.31 -36.39 -37.87
C LYS A 11 -10.44 -35.25 -38.40
N THR A 12 -11.04 -34.25 -39.02
CA THR A 12 -10.31 -33.07 -39.51
C THR A 12 -9.80 -32.20 -38.36
N LYS A 13 -10.61 -31.97 -37.32
CA LYS A 13 -10.15 -31.27 -36.09
C LYS A 13 -9.04 -32.01 -35.36
N THR A 14 -9.11 -33.34 -35.23
CA THR A 14 -8.04 -34.12 -34.60
C THR A 14 -6.78 -34.17 -35.48
N PHE A 15 -6.92 -34.30 -36.80
CA PHE A 15 -5.76 -34.26 -37.70
C PHE A 15 -5.04 -32.92 -37.68
N GLN A 16 -5.79 -31.80 -37.68
CA GLN A 16 -5.20 -30.48 -37.55
C GLN A 16 -4.44 -30.33 -36.23
N SER A 17 -4.98 -30.78 -35.10
CA SER A 17 -4.26 -30.71 -33.82
C SER A 17 -2.98 -31.56 -33.81
N PHE A 18 -2.96 -32.74 -34.44
CA PHE A 18 -1.74 -33.55 -34.58
C PHE A 18 -0.65 -32.87 -35.41
N THR A 19 -1.02 -32.16 -36.49
CA THR A 19 -0.04 -31.45 -37.33
C THR A 19 0.63 -30.29 -36.59
N PHE A 20 -0.12 -29.52 -35.80
CA PHE A 20 0.45 -28.44 -34.98
C PHE A 20 1.39 -28.98 -33.89
N ILE A 21 1.04 -30.09 -33.24
CA ILE A 21 1.89 -30.72 -32.21
C ILE A 21 3.19 -31.24 -32.83
N ALA A 22 3.14 -31.86 -34.02
CA ALA A 22 4.31 -32.35 -34.72
C ALA A 22 5.26 -31.20 -35.14
N ILE A 23 4.72 -30.10 -35.68
CA ILE A 23 5.51 -28.92 -36.04
C ILE A 23 6.17 -28.30 -34.80
N PHE A 24 5.43 -28.17 -33.69
CA PHE A 24 5.94 -27.62 -32.44
C PHE A 24 7.04 -28.49 -31.82
N ALA A 25 6.88 -29.81 -31.87
CA ALA A 25 7.89 -30.77 -31.38
C ALA A 25 9.18 -30.73 -32.21
N ILE A 26 9.10 -30.45 -33.52
CA ILE A 26 10.26 -30.32 -34.42
C ILE A 26 10.94 -28.96 -34.27
N LEU A 27 10.17 -27.88 -34.07
CA LEU A 27 10.72 -26.52 -33.90
C LEU A 27 11.37 -26.30 -32.53
N TYR A 28 10.90 -27.02 -31.50
CA TYR A 28 11.41 -26.95 -30.12
C TYR A 28 12.94 -27.15 -29.99
N PRO A 29 13.55 -28.20 -30.59
CA PRO A 29 14.99 -28.40 -30.54
C PRO A 29 15.80 -27.44 -31.45
N ILE A 30 15.21 -26.91 -32.52
CA ILE A 30 15.89 -26.02 -33.49
C ILE A 30 16.15 -24.64 -32.88
N VAL A 31 15.19 -24.13 -32.11
CA VAL A 31 15.20 -22.76 -31.57
C VAL A 31 15.83 -22.69 -30.17
N GLY A 32 16.01 -23.83 -29.49
CA GLY A 32 16.67 -23.93 -28.19
C GLY A 32 15.80 -23.50 -27.00
N LEU A 33 15.95 -24.19 -25.87
CA LEU A 33 15.11 -24.04 -24.66
C LEU A 33 15.08 -22.59 -24.12
N ARG A 34 16.19 -21.86 -24.23
CA ARG A 34 16.30 -20.47 -23.75
C ARG A 34 15.33 -19.52 -24.46
N ILE A 35 15.21 -19.64 -25.78
CA ILE A 35 14.34 -18.76 -26.56
C ILE A 35 12.86 -19.11 -26.30
N TRP A 36 12.54 -20.39 -26.12
CA TRP A 36 11.21 -20.82 -25.70
C TRP A 36 10.81 -20.31 -24.32
N LEU A 37 11.71 -20.34 -23.33
CA LEU A 37 11.47 -19.77 -22.02
C LEU A 37 11.27 -18.24 -22.08
N LEU A 38 12.03 -17.53 -22.90
CA LEU A 38 11.83 -16.10 -23.13
C LEU A 38 10.48 -15.80 -23.78
N LEU A 39 10.07 -16.56 -24.80
CA LEU A 39 8.77 -16.41 -25.44
C LEU A 39 7.61 -16.70 -24.48
N LEU A 40 7.74 -17.72 -23.63
CA LEU A 40 6.74 -18.08 -22.64
C LEU A 40 6.61 -17.01 -21.56
N THR A 41 7.73 -16.54 -21.01
CA THR A 41 7.72 -15.44 -20.02
C THR A 41 7.17 -14.14 -20.61
N ALA A 42 7.54 -13.80 -21.85
CA ALA A 42 7.01 -12.66 -22.56
C ALA A 42 5.50 -12.80 -22.83
N PHE A 43 5.03 -13.97 -23.24
CA PHE A 43 3.61 -14.23 -23.47
C PHE A 43 2.78 -14.11 -22.18
N ILE A 44 3.26 -14.69 -21.07
CA ILE A 44 2.62 -14.55 -19.76
C ILE A 44 2.62 -13.08 -19.32
N PHE A 45 3.72 -12.36 -19.51
CA PHE A 45 3.83 -10.95 -19.15
C PHE A 45 2.87 -10.07 -19.97
N ILE A 46 2.76 -10.31 -21.27
CA ILE A 46 1.81 -9.60 -22.15
C ILE A 46 0.36 -9.91 -21.76
N GLN A 47 0.04 -11.17 -21.47
CA GLN A 47 -1.28 -11.56 -20.97
C GLN A 47 -1.58 -10.89 -19.63
N PHE A 48 -0.59 -10.82 -18.74
CA PHE A 48 -0.72 -10.15 -17.45
C PHE A 48 -0.91 -8.64 -17.58
N ILE A 49 -0.22 -7.96 -18.51
CA ILE A 49 -0.42 -6.53 -18.77
C ILE A 49 -1.77 -6.27 -19.44
N THR A 50 -2.20 -7.14 -20.34
CA THR A 50 -3.44 -6.99 -21.11
C THR A 50 -4.67 -7.41 -20.29
N SER A 51 -4.49 -8.27 -19.28
CA SER A 51 -5.59 -8.70 -18.44
C SER A 51 -6.22 -7.49 -17.76
N SER A 52 -7.55 -7.50 -17.73
CA SER A 52 -8.35 -6.43 -17.13
C SER A 52 -7.86 -6.12 -15.70
N THR A 53 -7.42 -7.13 -14.96
CA THR A 53 -6.88 -7.05 -13.59
C THR A 53 -5.70 -6.08 -13.45
N PHE A 54 -4.77 -6.02 -14.41
CA PHE A 54 -3.64 -5.08 -14.35
C PHE A 54 -4.12 -3.65 -14.57
N ARG A 55 -5.10 -3.44 -15.46
CA ARG A 55 -5.73 -2.13 -15.66
C ARG A 55 -6.46 -1.65 -14.40
N TRP A 56 -7.13 -2.55 -13.69
CA TRP A 56 -7.77 -2.25 -12.39
C TRP A 56 -6.72 -1.92 -11.31
N PHE A 57 -5.63 -2.68 -11.25
CA PHE A 57 -4.54 -2.44 -10.31
C PHE A 57 -3.83 -1.11 -10.56
N CYS A 58 -3.46 -0.80 -11.80
CA CYS A 58 -2.83 0.45 -12.18
C CYS A 58 -3.73 1.67 -11.96
N ARG A 59 -5.06 1.51 -12.02
CA ARG A 59 -6.00 2.60 -11.74
C ARG A 59 -6.10 2.93 -10.24
N THR A 60 -5.87 1.96 -9.36
CA THR A 60 -5.95 2.14 -7.89
C THR A 60 -4.60 2.49 -7.28
N ALA A 61 -3.51 1.96 -7.86
CA ALA A 61 -2.12 2.23 -7.51
C ALA A 61 -1.78 3.70 -7.18
N PRO A 62 -2.11 4.71 -8.00
CA PRO A 62 -1.69 6.09 -7.70
C PRO A 62 -2.28 6.63 -6.39
N ARG A 63 -3.50 6.22 -6.02
CA ARG A 63 -4.14 6.62 -4.76
C ARG A 63 -3.38 6.03 -3.57
N ASP A 64 -3.05 4.75 -3.64
CA ASP A 64 -2.35 4.05 -2.56
C ASP A 64 -0.90 4.52 -2.43
N PHE A 65 -0.21 4.79 -3.54
CA PHE A 65 1.14 5.35 -3.53
C PHE A 65 1.19 6.74 -2.90
N GLN A 66 0.21 7.60 -3.15
CA GLN A 66 0.16 8.94 -2.52
C GLN A 66 0.04 8.83 -1.00
N GLY A 67 -0.86 7.98 -0.50
CA GLY A 67 -1.02 7.74 0.94
C GLY A 67 0.24 7.12 1.56
N LEU A 68 0.82 6.11 0.92
CA LEU A 68 2.02 5.45 1.40
C LEU A 68 3.21 6.40 1.45
N CYS A 69 3.43 7.19 0.39
CA CYS A 69 4.48 8.21 0.35
C CYS A 69 4.32 9.24 1.46
N LEU A 70 3.08 9.68 1.74
CA LEU A 70 2.79 10.61 2.83
C LEU A 70 3.16 10.00 4.19
N VAL A 71 2.73 8.77 4.48
CA VAL A 71 3.04 8.08 5.73
C VAL A 71 4.55 7.85 5.90
N LEU A 72 5.24 7.42 4.84
CA LEU A 72 6.68 7.21 4.86
C LEU A 72 7.43 8.53 5.11
N ARG A 73 7.02 9.61 4.45
CA ARG A 73 7.58 10.95 4.66
C ARG A 73 7.38 11.43 6.09
N LEU A 74 6.16 11.27 6.63
CA LEU A 74 5.83 11.65 7.99
C LEU A 74 6.67 10.86 9.01
N LYS A 75 6.73 9.52 8.86
CA LYS A 75 7.54 8.65 9.71
C LYS A 75 9.01 9.05 9.70
N TRP A 76 9.54 9.40 8.53
CA TRP A 76 10.93 9.85 8.42
C TRP A 76 11.15 11.16 9.18
N ILE A 77 10.30 12.16 8.97
CA ILE A 77 10.40 13.47 9.64
C ILE A 77 10.29 13.33 11.16
N LEU A 78 9.31 12.56 11.64
CA LEU A 78 9.13 12.31 13.08
C LEU A 78 10.34 11.61 13.70
N ARG A 79 10.89 10.60 13.02
CA ARG A 79 12.08 9.88 13.49
C ARG A 79 13.28 10.81 13.63
N GLN A 80 13.49 11.72 12.68
CA GLN A 80 14.58 12.70 12.74
C GLN A 80 14.40 13.68 13.90
N ARG A 81 13.18 14.17 14.13
CA ARG A 81 12.89 15.11 15.23
C ARG A 81 13.06 14.48 16.60
N ILE A 82 12.54 13.26 16.80
CA ILE A 82 12.72 12.50 18.05
C ILE A 82 14.21 12.25 18.33
N LYS A 83 15.00 11.95 17.29
CA LYS A 83 16.46 11.77 17.44
C LYS A 83 17.19 13.05 17.85
N ALA A 84 16.67 14.22 17.47
CA ALA A 84 17.20 15.53 17.83
C ALA A 84 16.65 16.03 19.18
N ASP A 85 16.06 15.16 19.99
CA ASP A 85 15.37 15.44 21.26
C ASP A 85 14.19 16.42 21.16
N ARG A 86 13.78 16.76 19.92
CA ARG A 86 12.60 17.58 19.65
C ARG A 86 11.37 16.69 19.61
N GLY A 87 10.83 16.42 20.79
CA GLY A 87 9.62 15.63 20.96
C GLY A 87 8.37 16.30 20.37
N VAL A 88 7.27 15.55 20.30
CA VAL A 88 5.97 16.08 19.87
C VAL A 88 5.50 17.23 20.79
N HIS A 89 5.94 17.23 22.05
CA HIS A 89 5.63 18.27 23.03
C HIS A 89 6.14 19.65 22.60
N GLU A 90 7.33 19.76 21.99
CA GLU A 90 7.84 21.06 21.52
C GLU A 90 7.01 21.60 20.36
N ILE A 91 6.61 20.73 19.43
CA ILE A 91 5.73 21.12 18.31
C ILE A 91 4.40 21.62 18.87
N PHE A 92 3.88 20.98 19.91
CA PHE A 92 2.67 21.42 20.60
C PHE A 92 2.87 22.80 21.26
N LEU A 93 3.96 23.01 21.99
CA LEU A 93 4.27 24.31 22.62
C LEU A 93 4.40 25.43 21.59
N GLU A 94 5.08 25.19 20.47
CA GLU A 94 5.14 26.15 19.36
C GLU A 94 3.76 26.51 18.81
N GLN A 95 2.80 25.58 18.78
CA GLN A 95 1.43 25.85 18.36
C GLN A 95 0.65 26.63 19.43
N VAL A 96 0.86 26.34 20.71
CA VAL A 96 0.24 27.09 21.82
C VAL A 96 0.71 28.55 21.81
N GLU A 97 2.00 28.80 21.58
CA GLU A 97 2.54 30.16 21.47
C GLU A 97 2.00 30.93 20.26
N LYS A 98 1.86 30.26 19.12
CA LYS A 98 1.36 30.90 17.88
C LYS A 98 -0.14 31.14 17.91
N HIS A 99 -0.90 30.25 18.56
CA HIS A 99 -2.37 30.24 18.52
C HIS A 99 -2.98 29.89 19.89
N PRO A 100 -2.81 30.72 20.92
CA PRO A 100 -3.23 30.40 22.29
C PRO A 100 -4.75 30.23 22.43
N GLU A 101 -5.54 31.07 21.76
CA GLU A 101 -7.01 31.08 21.86
C GLU A 101 -7.70 30.10 20.91
N LYS A 102 -6.94 29.36 20.08
CA LYS A 102 -7.52 28.43 19.11
C LYS A 102 -8.10 27.22 19.85
N GLU A 103 -9.27 26.77 19.40
CA GLU A 103 -9.92 25.57 19.93
C GLU A 103 -9.07 24.33 19.60
N ALA A 104 -8.65 23.60 20.62
CA ALA A 104 -7.81 22.40 20.51
C ALA A 104 -8.63 21.11 20.60
N ILE A 105 -9.57 21.07 21.55
CA ILE A 105 -10.43 19.90 21.81
C ILE A 105 -11.87 20.39 21.92
N ILE A 106 -12.78 19.68 21.23
CA ILE A 106 -14.23 19.88 21.35
C ILE A 106 -14.79 18.56 21.87
N GLU A 107 -15.32 18.58 23.08
CA GLU A 107 -15.93 17.42 23.71
C GLU A 107 -17.34 17.23 23.17
N VAL A 108 -17.61 16.07 22.55
CA VAL A 108 -18.86 15.82 21.82
C VAL A 108 -20.07 15.72 22.75
N GLU A 109 -19.88 15.18 23.95
CA GLU A 109 -20.96 14.93 24.91
C GLU A 109 -21.42 16.21 25.62
N THR A 110 -20.47 17.04 26.05
CA THR A 110 -20.75 18.27 26.82
C THR A 110 -20.79 19.51 25.94
N SER A 111 -20.40 19.40 24.66
CA SER A 111 -20.11 20.53 23.75
C SER A 111 -19.09 21.53 24.33
N ARG A 112 -18.28 21.11 25.31
CA ARG A 112 -17.24 21.96 25.90
C ARG A 112 -16.09 22.11 24.91
N LYS A 113 -15.61 23.33 24.79
CA LYS A 113 -14.45 23.68 23.97
C LYS A 113 -13.28 24.00 24.90
N VAL A 114 -12.13 23.44 24.61
CA VAL A 114 -10.88 23.68 25.34
C VAL A 114 -9.89 24.31 24.37
N THR A 115 -9.33 25.44 24.75
CA THR A 115 -8.34 26.17 23.94
C THR A 115 -6.95 25.54 24.08
N PHE A 116 -6.02 25.87 23.17
CA PHE A 116 -4.64 25.40 23.24
C PHE A 116 -3.97 25.81 24.56
N ILE A 117 -4.19 27.05 25.03
CA ILE A 117 -3.62 27.53 26.29
C ILE A 117 -4.19 26.78 27.51
N GLU A 118 -5.50 26.53 27.54
CA GLU A 118 -6.14 25.77 28.62
C GLU A 118 -5.66 24.32 28.66
N LEU A 119 -5.54 23.69 27.49
CA LEU A 119 -5.05 22.32 27.37
C LEU A 119 -3.60 22.21 27.87
N ASN A 120 -2.74 23.18 27.51
CA ASN A 120 -1.36 23.21 27.97
C ASN A 120 -1.26 23.34 29.51
N ASN A 121 -2.08 24.20 30.11
CA ASN A 121 -2.12 24.38 31.56
C ASN A 121 -2.55 23.08 32.28
N LEU A 122 -3.58 22.40 31.77
CA LEU A 122 -4.01 21.10 32.29
C LEU A 122 -2.91 20.05 32.15
N ALA A 123 -2.26 19.96 30.99
CA ALA A 123 -1.17 19.02 30.76
C ALA A 123 0.01 19.26 31.73
N ASN A 124 0.38 20.52 31.97
CA ASN A 124 1.44 20.88 32.93
C ASN A 124 1.06 20.52 34.37
N GLN A 125 -0.20 20.70 34.76
CA GLN A 125 -0.69 20.29 36.08
C GLN A 125 -0.54 18.77 36.29
N TYR A 126 -0.90 17.97 35.28
CA TYR A 126 -0.72 16.52 35.32
C TYR A 126 0.76 16.12 35.31
N ALA A 127 1.59 16.78 34.50
CA ALA A 127 3.03 16.52 34.46
C ALA A 127 3.67 16.72 35.84
N HIS A 128 3.33 17.82 36.53
CA HIS A 128 3.78 18.08 37.89
C HIS A 128 3.27 17.03 38.87
N PHE A 129 1.99 16.63 38.78
CA PHE A 129 1.41 15.59 39.62
C PHE A 129 2.16 14.26 39.48
N PHE A 130 2.44 13.81 38.26
CA PHE A 130 3.18 12.57 38.02
C PHE A 130 4.64 12.66 38.44
N GLN A 131 5.31 13.80 38.22
CA GLN A 131 6.69 13.99 38.63
C GLN A 131 6.87 13.93 40.15
N VAL A 132 5.96 14.56 40.90
CA VAL A 132 5.94 14.49 42.37
C VAL A 132 5.69 13.06 42.83
N MET A 133 4.74 12.35 42.22
CA MET A 133 4.43 10.97 42.57
C MET A 133 5.63 10.04 42.34
N ILE A 134 6.30 10.13 41.18
CA ILE A 134 7.47 9.29 40.85
C ILE A 134 8.61 9.54 41.85
N SER A 135 8.91 10.80 42.14
CA SER A 135 9.97 11.17 43.10
C SER A 135 9.69 10.67 44.53
N CYS A 136 8.43 10.41 44.87
CA CYS A 136 8.02 9.90 46.17
C CYS A 136 7.99 8.36 46.26
N VAL A 137 8.05 7.66 45.12
CA VAL A 137 8.05 6.18 45.03
C VAL A 137 9.48 5.63 44.95
N ASP A 138 10.43 6.43 44.49
CA ASP A 138 11.85 6.06 44.38
C ASP A 138 12.64 6.19 45.72
N PHE A 139 11.96 6.25 46.87
CA PHE A 139 12.56 6.32 48.22
C PHE A 139 11.96 5.26 49.16
#